data_AF-A0AAW5N399-F1
#
_entry.id   AF-A0AAW5N399-F1
#
_cell.length_a   1.000
_cell.length_b   1.000
_cell.length_c   1.000
_cell.angle_alpha   90.00
_cell.angle_beta   90.00
_cell.angle_gamma   90.00
#
_symmetry.space_group_name_H-M   'P 1'
#
loop_
_entity.id
_entity.type
_entity.pdbx_description
1 polymer ?
#
loop_
_entity_poly.entity_id
_entity_poly.type
_entity_poly.pdbx_seq_one_letter_code
_entity_poly.pdbx_strand_id
1 'polypeptide(L)'
;LGVKVAGITQDFTDGTTTNTGRGLDVAISQNGFFRLVDSNGSVFYSRNGQFKLDENRNLVNMQGLQLTGYPATGTPPTIQQGANPTNISIPNTLMAAKTTTTAS
;
A
#
# COMPACT_ATOMS: atom_id res chain seq x y z
N LEU A 1 33.29 5.09 38.39
CA LEU A 1 32.77 5.91 37.28
C LEU A 1 32.18 4.99 36.24
N GLY A 2 30.92 5.18 35.85
CA GLY A 2 30.25 4.34 34.85
C GLY A 2 29.46 5.21 33.87
N VAL A 3 29.33 4.75 32.62
CA VAL A 3 28.53 5.39 31.58
C VAL A 3 27.23 4.59 31.36
N LYS A 4 26.14 5.28 31.03
CA LYS A 4 24.84 4.68 30.70
C LYS A 4 24.40 5.16 29.32
N VAL A 5 23.84 4.25 28.52
CA VAL A 5 23.27 4.58 27.21
C VAL A 5 22.08 5.53 27.41
N ALA A 6 22.11 6.67 26.72
CA ALA A 6 21.09 7.72 26.78
C ALA A 6 19.82 7.35 25.99
N GLY A 7 19.99 6.61 24.88
CA GLY A 7 18.90 6.13 24.03
C GLY A 7 19.43 5.63 22.68
N ILE A 8 18.53 5.08 21.88
CA ILE A 8 18.78 4.73 20.48
C ILE A 8 17.77 5.54 19.65
N THR A 9 18.27 6.33 18.70
CA THR A 9 17.44 7.14 17.80
C THR A 9 17.65 6.64 16.39
N GLN A 10 16.55 6.41 15.67
CA GLN A 10 16.59 6.03 14.27
C GLN A 10 16.70 7.27 13.39
N ASP A 11 17.62 7.24 12.43
CA ASP A 11 17.70 8.23 11.37
C ASP A 11 16.71 7.86 10.25
N PHE A 12 15.84 8.80 9.89
CA PHE A 12 14.81 8.64 8.87
C PHE A 12 15.07 9.46 7.60
N THR A 13 16.30 9.96 7.41
CA THR A 13 16.72 10.56 6.15
C THR A 13 16.51 9.61 4.98
N ASP A 14 16.14 10.16 3.83
CA ASP A 14 15.88 9.35 2.64
C ASP A 14 17.18 8.76 2.09
N GLY A 15 17.13 7.47 1.75
CA GLY A 15 18.18 6.82 0.98
C GLY A 15 18.10 7.13 -0.52
N THR A 16 19.07 6.63 -1.28
CA THR A 16 19.04 6.73 -2.74
C THR A 16 18.00 5.78 -3.34
N THR A 17 17.09 6.30 -4.15
CA THR A 17 16.10 5.49 -4.87
C THR A 17 16.75 4.84 -6.09
N THR A 18 16.63 3.52 -6.20
CA THR A 18 17.09 2.75 -7.38
C THR A 18 15.91 2.14 -8.11
N ASN A 19 15.88 2.25 -9.44
CA ASN A 19 14.83 1.65 -10.25
C ASN A 19 15.00 0.13 -10.34
N THR A 20 13.92 -0.63 -10.14
CA THR A 20 13.95 -2.11 -10.16
C THR A 20 13.33 -2.72 -11.41
N GLY A 21 12.64 -1.94 -12.23
CA GLY A 21 11.85 -2.42 -13.37
C GLY A 21 10.57 -3.19 -13.00
N ARG A 22 10.23 -3.37 -11.72
CA ARG A 22 9.00 -4.04 -11.28
C ARG A 22 7.90 -3.03 -11.01
N GLY A 23 6.73 -3.21 -11.65
CA GLY A 23 5.62 -2.26 -11.55
C GLY A 23 4.92 -2.18 -10.18
N LEU A 24 5.19 -3.12 -9.26
CA LEU A 24 4.64 -3.12 -7.89
C LEU A 24 5.65 -2.64 -6.83
N ASP A 25 6.86 -2.27 -7.24
CA ASP A 25 7.82 -1.66 -6.33
C ASP A 25 7.59 -0.16 -6.28
N VAL A 26 7.40 0.35 -5.07
CA VAL A 26 7.19 1.79 -4.84
C VAL A 26 8.10 2.25 -3.72
N ALA A 27 8.69 3.43 -3.87
CA ALA A 27 9.45 4.09 -2.82
C ALA A 27 8.72 5.37 -2.41
N ILE A 28 8.71 5.66 -1.11
CA ILE A 28 8.24 6.94 -0.59
C ILE A 28 9.45 7.88 -0.56
N SER A 29 9.36 8.99 -1.28
CA SER A 29 10.26 10.13 -1.08
C SER A 29 9.64 11.03 -0.02
N GLN A 30 10.49 11.60 0.84
CA GLN A 30 10.13 12.39 2.02
C GLN A 30 9.46 11.53 3.09
N ASN A 31 8.84 12.20 4.07
CA ASN A 31 8.23 11.56 5.23
C ASN A 31 7.01 10.71 4.84
N GLY A 32 6.85 9.57 5.51
CA GLY A 32 5.64 8.74 5.40
C GLY A 32 5.95 7.25 5.43
N PHE A 33 4.93 6.43 5.67
CA PHE A 33 5.05 4.97 5.72
C PHE A 33 3.89 4.30 4.99
N PHE A 34 4.14 3.11 4.46
CA PHE A 34 3.07 2.22 4.03
C PHE A 34 2.38 1.63 5.27
N ARG A 35 1.06 1.59 5.26
CA ARG A 35 0.25 0.97 6.33
C ARG A 35 -0.12 -0.45 5.93
N LEU A 36 0.34 -1.41 6.72
CA LEU A 36 0.11 -2.83 6.52
C LEU A 36 -0.74 -3.42 7.63
N VAL A 37 -1.40 -4.54 7.35
CA VAL A 37 -2.12 -5.33 8.35
C VAL A 37 -1.72 -6.80 8.28
N ASP A 38 -1.65 -7.46 9.43
CA ASP A 38 -1.54 -8.92 9.49
C ASP A 38 -2.91 -9.59 9.36
N SER A 39 -2.92 -10.93 9.35
CA SER A 39 -4.15 -11.73 9.32
C SER A 39 -5.04 -11.55 10.56
N ASN A 40 -4.49 -11.01 11.65
CA ASN A 40 -5.20 -10.76 12.90
C ASN A 40 -5.78 -9.33 12.96
N GLY A 41 -5.53 -8.49 11.93
CA GLY A 41 -5.95 -7.10 11.86
C GLY A 41 -5.02 -6.11 12.58
N SER A 42 -3.86 -6.54 13.08
CA SER A 42 -2.87 -5.65 13.70
C SER A 42 -2.22 -4.76 12.65
N VAL A 43 -2.04 -3.48 12.98
CA VAL A 43 -1.53 -2.47 12.06
C VAL A 43 -0.02 -2.29 12.21
N PHE A 44 0.69 -2.30 11.08
CA PHE A 44 2.13 -2.08 10.98
C PHE A 44 2.46 -0.96 10.00
N TYR A 45 3.66 -0.39 10.15
CA TYR A 45 4.19 0.65 9.27
C TYR A 45 5.55 0.25 8.72
N SER A 46 5.77 0.44 7.41
CA SER A 46 7.03 0.09 6.74
C SER A 46 7.42 1.11 5.67
N ARG A 47 8.72 1.28 5.47
CA ARG A 47 9.30 2.00 4.31
C ARG A 47 9.63 1.05 3.15
N ASN A 48 9.68 -0.26 3.38
CA ASN A 48 9.93 -1.23 2.32
C ASN A 48 8.67 -1.37 1.46
N GLY A 49 8.72 -0.84 0.23
CA GLY A 49 7.64 -0.91 -0.74
C GLY A 49 7.82 -1.97 -1.81
N GLN A 50 8.52 -3.06 -1.49
CA GLN A 50 8.52 -4.27 -2.32
C GLN A 50 7.23 -5.06 -2.09
N PHE A 51 6.30 -4.96 -3.04
CA PHE A 51 5.00 -5.65 -2.98
C PHE A 51 4.84 -6.70 -4.08
N LYS A 52 3.91 -7.63 -3.84
CA LYS A 52 3.47 -8.64 -4.80
C LYS A 52 1.97 -8.89 -4.64
N LEU A 53 1.37 -9.57 -5.60
CA LEU A 53 0.02 -10.11 -5.46
C LEU A 53 0.09 -11.50 -4.81
N ASP A 54 -0.79 -11.76 -3.85
CA ASP A 54 -1.06 -13.11 -3.34
C ASP A 54 -2.03 -13.88 -4.26
N GLU A 55 -2.35 -15.13 -3.90
CA GLU A 55 -3.29 -15.98 -4.66
C GLU A 55 -4.71 -15.39 -4.72
N ASN A 56 -5.07 -14.58 -3.71
CA ASN A 56 -6.34 -13.87 -3.61
C ASN A 56 -6.30 -12.49 -4.26
N ARG A 57 -5.21 -12.15 -4.96
CA ARG A 57 -4.96 -10.87 -5.63
C ARG A 57 -4.97 -9.66 -4.69
N ASN A 58 -4.60 -9.85 -3.42
CA ASN A 58 -4.29 -8.76 -2.52
C ASN A 58 -2.85 -8.30 -2.71
N LEU A 59 -2.60 -7.00 -2.54
CA LEU A 59 -1.23 -6.49 -2.46
C LEU A 59 -0.64 -6.85 -1.09
N VAL A 60 0.42 -7.64 -1.09
CA VAL A 60 1.14 -8.08 0.11
C VAL A 60 2.62 -7.74 0.02
N ASN A 61 3.26 -7.54 1.16
CA ASN A 61 4.72 -7.45 1.22
C ASN A 61 5.36 -8.85 1.19
N MET A 62 6.69 -8.90 1.23
CA MET A 62 7.43 -10.17 1.22
C MET A 62 7.23 -11.02 2.48
N GLN A 63 6.71 -10.45 3.57
CA GLN A 63 6.36 -11.16 4.81
C GLN A 63 4.89 -11.63 4.84
N GLY A 64 4.09 -11.33 3.80
CA GLY A 64 2.68 -11.69 3.73
C GLY A 64 1.71 -10.71 4.41
N LEU A 65 2.19 -9.56 4.89
CA LEU A 65 1.32 -8.50 5.41
C LEU A 65 0.62 -7.77 4.26
N GLN A 66 -0.66 -7.48 4.43
CA GLN A 66 -1.49 -6.86 3.40
C GLN A 66 -1.35 -5.33 3.43
N LEU A 67 -1.12 -4.73 2.26
CA LEU A 67 -1.11 -3.29 2.10
C LEU A 67 -2.53 -2.75 2.16
N THR A 68 -2.73 -1.66 2.90
CA THR A 68 -4.04 -1.02 3.05
C THR A 68 -4.15 0.30 2.29
N GLY A 69 -5.36 0.66 1.89
CA GLY A 69 -5.70 1.88 1.18
C GLY A 69 -7.21 2.12 1.15
N TYR A 70 -7.65 3.13 0.41
CA TYR A 70 -9.08 3.42 0.27
C TYR A 70 -9.72 2.52 -0.79
N PRO A 71 -10.94 1.98 -0.53
CA PRO A 71 -11.63 1.14 -1.49
C PRO A 71 -12.12 1.95 -2.70
N ALA A 72 -12.23 1.26 -3.84
CA ALA A 72 -12.91 1.76 -5.03
C ALA A 72 -14.32 1.17 -5.10
N THR A 73 -15.35 2.01 -5.23
CA THR A 73 -16.76 1.57 -5.29
C THR A 73 -17.55 2.36 -6.33
N GLY A 74 -18.72 1.85 -6.71
CA GLY A 74 -19.62 2.46 -7.71
C GLY A 74 -19.37 2.01 -9.15
N THR A 75 -20.19 2.53 -10.07
CA THR A 75 -20.14 2.23 -11.51
C THR A 75 -20.20 3.54 -12.32
N PRO A 76 -19.08 4.07 -12.83
CA PRO A 76 -17.72 3.53 -12.77
C PRO A 76 -17.11 3.61 -11.37
N PRO A 77 -16.11 2.76 -11.04
CA PRO A 77 -15.46 2.79 -9.73
C PRO A 77 -14.77 4.12 -9.45
N THR A 78 -14.98 4.65 -8.25
CA THR A 78 -14.30 5.85 -7.74
C THR A 78 -13.67 5.57 -6.38
N ILE A 79 -12.52 6.18 -6.10
CA ILE A 79 -11.82 6.01 -4.82
C ILE A 79 -12.58 6.74 -3.72
N GLN A 80 -12.95 6.02 -2.66
CA GLN A 80 -13.64 6.58 -1.50
C GLN A 80 -12.63 7.21 -0.53
N GLN A 81 -12.08 8.35 -0.92
CA GLN A 81 -11.12 9.09 -0.09
C GLN A 81 -11.72 9.44 1.27
N GLY A 82 -10.96 9.21 2.35
CA GLY A 82 -11.40 9.47 3.72
C GLY A 82 -12.21 8.34 4.37
N ALA A 83 -12.53 7.26 3.65
CA ALA A 83 -13.11 6.05 4.26
C ALA A 83 -12.10 5.34 5.19
N ASN A 84 -12.53 4.35 5.97
CA ASN A 84 -11.58 3.53 6.72
C ASN A 84 -10.70 2.72 5.74
N PRO A 85 -9.35 2.73 5.86
CA PRO A 85 -8.51 1.95 4.97
C PRO A 85 -8.74 0.45 5.08
N THR A 86 -8.92 -0.21 3.95
CA THR A 86 -9.09 -1.66 3.80
C THR A 86 -7.93 -2.24 3.01
N ASN A 87 -7.83 -3.56 2.95
CA ASN A 87 -6.83 -4.24 2.11
C ASN A 87 -7.00 -3.85 0.65
N ILE A 88 -5.88 -3.59 -0.02
CA ILE A 88 -5.88 -3.35 -1.46
C ILE A 88 -5.97 -4.71 -2.16
N SER A 89 -7.06 -4.89 -2.91
CA SER A 89 -7.30 -6.07 -3.74
C SER A 89 -7.51 -5.66 -5.19
N ILE A 90 -6.90 -6.39 -6.11
CA ILE A 90 -6.93 -6.12 -7.56
C ILE A 90 -7.73 -7.22 -8.26
N PRO A 91 -9.06 -7.09 -8.37
CA PRO A 91 -9.89 -8.10 -9.02
C PRO A 91 -9.55 -8.23 -10.52
N ASN A 92 -9.78 -9.41 -11.09
CA ASN A 92 -9.72 -9.67 -12.54
C ASN A 92 -11.11 -9.78 -13.19
N THR A 93 -12.15 -9.41 -12.46
CA THR A 93 -13.52 -9.42 -12.98
C THR A 93 -13.65 -8.38 -14.09
N LEU A 94 -14.41 -8.72 -15.12
CA LEU A 94 -14.68 -7.81 -16.23
C LEU A 94 -15.54 -6.66 -15.72
N MET A 95 -15.19 -5.42 -16.12
CA MET A 95 -16.07 -4.28 -15.90
C MET A 95 -17.29 -4.39 -16.83
N ALA A 96 -18.49 -4.15 -16.30
CA ALA A 96 -19.69 -4.08 -17.10
C ALA A 96 -19.62 -2.91 -18.10
N ALA A 97 -20.14 -3.12 -19.32
CA ALA A 97 -20.22 -2.06 -20.31
C ALA A 97 -21.10 -0.90 -19.79
N LYS A 98 -20.67 0.33 -20.05
CA LYS A 98 -21.45 1.54 -19.77
C LYS A 98 -22.13 2.00 -21.06
N THR A 99 -23.46 2.12 -21.04
CA THR A 99 -24.23 2.59 -22.20
C THR A 99 -23.88 4.05 -22.50
N THR A 100 -23.79 4.41 -23.80
CA THR A 100 -23.62 5.80 -24.24
C THR A 100 -24.91 6.58 -24.03
N THR A 101 -24.83 7.70 -23.32
CA THR A 101 -26.00 8.54 -22.99
C THR A 101 -26.09 9.81 -23.85
N THR A 102 -25.13 10.03 -24.75
CA THR A 102 -25.08 11.22 -25.61
C THR A 102 -24.67 10.80 -27.02
N ALA A 103 -25.50 11.11 -28.01
CA ALA A 103 -25.14 11.10 -29.42
C ALA A 103 -24.71 12.52 -29.83
N SER A 104 -23.64 12.64 -30.61
CA SER A 104 -23.20 13.93 -31.19
C SER A 104 -24.11 14.37 -32.33
#